data_AF-A0ABD0YQK1-F1
#
_entry.id   AF-A0ABD0YQK1-F1
#
_cell.length_a   1.000
_cell.length_b   1.000
_cell.length_c   1.000
_cell.angle_alpha   90.00
_cell.angle_beta   90.00
_cell.angle_gamma   90.00
#
_symmetry.space_group_name_H-M   'P 1'
#
loop_
_entity.id
_entity.type
_entity.pdbx_description
1 polymer ?
#
loop_
_entity_poly.entity_id
_entity_poly.type
_entity_poly.pdbx_seq_one_letter_code
_entity_poly.pdbx_strand_id
1 'polypeptide(L)'
;MIRNHKSLTSQAVQKLKARHRWCLTGTPIQNKMTDFYSLLKFLRCKPFNDWLVWKRWVDNKDMAGAQRLNCISDSILLRRTKDSIKDSNLKLKSKTVKLIKVQLDDDEKKVYEELAHFSSTILAQMLAEKAEKENLLSSGIPTFNAKKGDENPFKDHPELARLHRNMIAMGNVKTHNILELIMRLRQICCHASLARGIFQIVEKVTGSEKSSEDKSDEIWERLMTLSVDNNDDEGSSSSGILTKDNPVFRKDRLSSKVREVVRLLKEDILPRGDKMEKVVVVSQWTSLLDIIKTFLKKEDIWSVLLTGQVPVKDRQAIIEAFNNDILGARVLLLSLTAGGTGLNLIGGNHLLMVDVHWNPQLEAQACDRVYRVGQEKEVFIYK
;
A
#
# COMPACT_ATOMS: atom_id res chain seq x y z
N MET A 1 6.34 9.08 -13.10
CA MET A 1 6.20 10.53 -12.85
C MET A 1 5.10 11.18 -13.69
N ILE A 2 5.06 10.98 -15.01
CA ILE A 2 4.09 11.66 -15.89
C ILE A 2 2.74 10.93 -16.10
N ARG A 3 2.45 9.84 -15.37
CA ARG A 3 1.26 8.98 -15.56
C ARG A 3 -0.06 9.75 -15.60
N ASN A 4 -0.22 10.74 -14.73
CA ASN A 4 -1.41 11.60 -14.71
C ASN A 4 -1.18 12.81 -15.61
N HIS A 5 -1.83 12.83 -16.78
CA HIS A 5 -1.70 13.91 -17.76
C HIS A 5 -2.16 15.29 -17.24
N LYS A 6 -2.95 15.33 -16.17
CA LYS A 6 -3.40 16.58 -15.52
C LYS A 6 -2.42 17.11 -14.48
N SER A 7 -1.49 16.29 -13.98
CA SER A 7 -0.52 16.72 -12.96
C SER A 7 0.38 17.84 -13.45
N LEU A 8 0.75 18.76 -12.56
CA LEU A 8 1.66 19.88 -12.87
C LEU A 8 2.99 19.37 -13.45
N THR A 9 3.54 18.30 -12.88
CA THR A 9 4.75 17.64 -13.40
C THR A 9 4.58 17.16 -14.84
N SER A 10 3.47 16.48 -15.16
CA SER A 10 3.21 16.02 -16.53
C SER A 10 3.06 17.19 -17.49
N GLN A 11 2.37 18.26 -17.09
CA GLN A 11 2.19 19.45 -17.92
C GLN A 11 3.53 20.16 -18.19
N ALA A 12 4.36 20.31 -17.16
CA ALA A 12 5.69 20.91 -17.28
C ALA A 12 6.59 20.11 -18.23
N VAL A 13 6.67 18.79 -18.03
CA VAL A 13 7.49 17.88 -18.87
C VAL A 13 7.00 17.87 -20.33
N GLN A 14 5.69 18.00 -20.57
CA GLN A 14 5.14 18.08 -21.93
C GLN A 14 5.52 19.37 -22.68
N LYS A 15 5.69 20.48 -21.95
CA LYS A 15 6.06 21.79 -22.52
C LYS A 15 7.52 21.87 -22.97
N LEU A 16 8.39 20.98 -22.48
CA LEU A 16 9.80 20.91 -22.90
C LEU A 16 9.88 20.81 -24.42
N LYS A 17 10.76 21.59 -25.06
CA LYS A 17 11.03 21.51 -26.50
C LYS A 17 12.14 20.48 -26.72
N ALA A 18 11.91 19.52 -27.62
CA ALA A 18 12.86 18.47 -27.95
C ALA A 18 12.56 17.93 -29.35
N ARG A 19 13.60 17.62 -30.12
CA ARG A 19 13.49 16.99 -31.46
C ARG A 19 13.13 15.52 -31.36
N HIS A 20 13.74 14.81 -30.41
CA HIS A 20 13.51 13.39 -30.14
C HIS A 20 13.04 13.22 -28.70
N ARG A 21 12.11 12.28 -28.47
CA ARG A 21 11.51 12.02 -27.16
C ARG A 21 11.47 10.53 -26.91
N TRP A 22 11.97 10.12 -25.76
CA TRP A 22 12.00 8.72 -25.34
C TRP A 22 11.36 8.59 -23.97
N CYS A 23 10.55 7.55 -23.80
CA CYS A 23 9.97 7.15 -22.53
C CYS A 23 10.61 5.84 -22.08
N LEU A 24 11.27 5.84 -20.92
CA LEU A 24 11.77 4.61 -20.30
C LEU A 24 10.84 4.25 -19.14
N THR A 25 10.13 3.14 -19.27
CA THR A 25 9.27 2.61 -18.21
C THR A 25 9.21 1.08 -18.29
N GLY A 26 9.31 0.42 -17.14
CA GLY A 26 9.09 -1.03 -17.06
C GLY A 26 7.61 -1.41 -17.12
N THR A 27 6.71 -0.50 -16.73
CA THR A 27 5.27 -0.73 -16.64
C THR A 27 4.51 0.48 -17.22
N PRO A 28 4.29 0.51 -18.55
CA PRO A 28 3.68 1.65 -19.24
C PRO A 28 2.21 1.88 -18.85
N ILE A 29 1.52 0.82 -18.46
CA ILE A 29 0.15 0.85 -17.93
C ILE A 29 0.18 0.22 -16.54
N GLN A 30 -0.43 0.89 -15.55
CA GLN A 30 -0.50 0.37 -14.19
C GLN A 30 -1.96 0.21 -13.75
N ASN A 31 -2.72 1.30 -13.77
CA ASN A 31 -4.09 1.30 -13.25
C ASN A 31 -5.13 1.59 -14.32
N LYS A 32 -4.84 2.51 -15.25
CA LYS A 32 -5.82 3.00 -16.22
C LYS A 32 -5.20 3.12 -17.61
N MET A 33 -6.01 2.99 -18.66
CA MET A 33 -5.57 3.24 -20.03
C MET A 33 -5.05 4.67 -20.23
N THR A 34 -5.53 5.63 -19.42
CA THR A 34 -5.04 7.01 -19.39
C THR A 34 -3.56 7.13 -19.01
N ASP A 35 -2.99 6.14 -18.33
CA ASP A 35 -1.55 6.09 -18.04
C ASP A 35 -0.77 6.05 -19.35
N PHE A 36 -1.23 5.28 -20.34
CA PHE A 36 -0.60 5.20 -21.66
C PHE A 36 -0.78 6.49 -22.46
N TYR A 37 -1.99 7.09 -22.41
CA TYR A 37 -2.24 8.39 -23.03
C TYR A 37 -1.24 9.46 -22.59
N SER A 38 -0.89 9.49 -21.30
CA SER A 38 0.09 10.45 -20.79
C SER A 38 1.47 10.31 -21.47
N LEU A 39 1.86 9.08 -21.82
CA LEU A 39 3.08 8.77 -22.56
C LEU A 39 2.96 9.21 -24.02
N LEU A 40 1.84 8.87 -24.69
CA LEU A 40 1.58 9.30 -26.07
C LEU A 40 1.58 10.83 -26.22
N LYS A 41 0.98 11.52 -25.24
CA LYS A 41 0.96 12.98 -25.19
C LYS A 41 2.36 13.56 -25.04
N PHE A 42 3.21 12.96 -24.19
CA PHE A 42 4.60 13.36 -24.06
C PHE A 42 5.38 13.12 -25.35
N LEU A 43 5.24 11.94 -25.96
CA LEU A 43 5.88 11.56 -27.24
C LEU A 43 5.37 12.37 -28.43
N ARG A 44 4.25 13.08 -28.29
CA ARG A 44 3.55 13.84 -29.35
C ARG A 44 3.14 12.96 -30.54
N CYS A 45 2.69 11.73 -30.25
CA CYS A 45 2.17 10.80 -31.23
C CYS A 45 0.80 11.28 -31.76
N LYS A 46 0.78 11.97 -32.90
CA LYS A 46 -0.46 12.40 -33.56
C LYS A 46 -1.15 11.22 -34.27
N PRO A 47 -2.49 11.13 -34.28
CA PRO A 47 -3.45 12.05 -33.66
C PRO A 47 -3.78 11.70 -32.19
N PHE A 48 -3.20 10.63 -31.64
CA PHE A 48 -3.55 10.08 -30.32
C PHE A 48 -3.03 10.88 -29.11
N ASN A 49 -2.25 11.93 -29.34
CA ASN A 49 -1.84 12.89 -28.32
C ASN A 49 -2.97 13.88 -27.96
N ASP A 50 -4.03 13.96 -28.77
CA ASP A 50 -5.24 14.72 -28.48
C ASP A 50 -6.19 13.93 -27.57
N TRP A 51 -6.74 14.60 -26.55
CA TRP A 51 -7.60 13.96 -25.56
C TRP A 51 -8.96 13.51 -26.14
N LEU A 52 -9.57 14.32 -27.00
CA LEU A 52 -10.87 14.02 -27.61
C LEU A 52 -10.75 12.83 -28.56
N VAL A 53 -9.68 12.80 -29.35
CA VAL A 53 -9.37 11.66 -30.23
C VAL A 53 -9.15 10.40 -29.40
N TRP A 54 -8.32 10.48 -28.36
CA TRP A 54 -8.06 9.35 -27.46
C TRP A 54 -9.36 8.81 -26.84
N LYS A 55 -10.21 9.69 -26.31
CA LYS A 55 -11.48 9.28 -25.69
C LYS A 55 -12.45 8.65 -26.68
N ARG A 56 -12.57 9.22 -27.88
CA ARG A 56 -13.48 8.72 -28.92
C ARG A 56 -13.04 7.38 -29.48
N TRP A 57 -11.74 7.20 -29.70
CA TRP A 57 -11.24 6.06 -30.47
C TRP A 57 -10.52 5.00 -29.65
N VAL A 58 -9.98 5.32 -28.47
CA VAL A 58 -9.20 4.34 -27.69
C VAL A 58 -9.87 4.01 -26.37
N ASP A 59 -10.14 5.02 -25.55
CA ASP A 59 -10.77 4.86 -24.23
C ASP A 59 -12.31 4.98 -24.32
N ASN A 60 -12.88 4.29 -25.32
CA ASN A 60 -14.32 4.25 -25.60
C ASN A 60 -15.01 2.99 -25.00
N LYS A 61 -14.27 2.18 -24.23
CA LYS A 61 -14.70 0.92 -23.61
C LYS A 61 -15.14 -0.18 -24.59
N ASP A 62 -14.83 -0.04 -25.88
CA ASP A 62 -15.12 -1.06 -26.88
C ASP A 62 -13.89 -1.94 -27.16
N MET A 63 -14.13 -3.17 -27.63
CA MET A 63 -13.05 -4.08 -28.06
C MET A 63 -12.19 -3.47 -29.18
N ALA A 64 -12.79 -2.72 -30.09
CA ALA A 64 -12.07 -2.05 -31.17
C ALA A 64 -11.10 -0.97 -30.65
N GLY A 65 -11.43 -0.32 -29.53
CA GLY A 65 -10.54 0.64 -28.87
C GLY A 65 -9.29 -0.05 -28.31
N ALA A 66 -9.46 -1.21 -27.67
CA ALA A 66 -8.36 -2.02 -27.17
C ALA A 66 -7.45 -2.55 -28.28
N GLN A 67 -8.01 -2.98 -29.42
CA GLN A 67 -7.22 -3.41 -30.58
C GLN A 67 -6.38 -2.26 -31.17
N ARG A 68 -6.96 -1.06 -31.27
CA ARG A 68 -6.21 0.13 -31.70
C ARG A 68 -5.08 0.46 -30.74
N LEU A 69 -5.31 0.33 -29.42
CA LEU A 69 -4.26 0.52 -28.42
C LEU A 69 -3.11 -0.47 -28.60
N ASN A 70 -3.40 -1.74 -28.88
CA ASN A 70 -2.38 -2.76 -29.13
C ASN A 70 -1.56 -2.42 -30.39
N CYS A 71 -2.22 -2.09 -31.50
CA CYS A 71 -1.56 -1.70 -32.74
C CYS A 71 -0.64 -0.47 -32.56
N ILE A 72 -1.11 0.56 -31.85
CA ILE A 72 -0.31 1.73 -31.49
C ILE A 72 0.89 1.29 -30.65
N SER A 73 0.66 0.45 -29.64
CA SER A 73 1.71 -0.04 -28.74
C SER A 73 2.79 -0.79 -29.52
N ASP A 74 2.43 -1.73 -30.38
CA ASP A 74 3.37 -2.52 -31.17
C ASP A 74 4.21 -1.67 -32.14
N SER A 75 3.65 -0.54 -32.60
CA SER A 75 4.33 0.37 -33.53
C SER A 75 5.36 1.28 -32.85
N ILE A 76 5.15 1.66 -31.59
CA ILE A 76 5.97 2.68 -30.90
C ILE A 76 6.77 2.13 -29.72
N LEU A 77 6.41 0.94 -29.23
CA LEU A 77 6.92 0.39 -27.99
C LEU A 77 7.78 -0.83 -28.26
N LEU A 78 9.04 -0.75 -27.86
CA LEU A 78 9.91 -1.91 -27.80
C LEU A 78 9.84 -2.52 -26.40
N ARG A 79 9.24 -3.71 -26.27
CA ARG A 79 9.20 -4.49 -25.02
C ARG A 79 9.87 -5.83 -25.22
N ARG A 80 10.79 -6.17 -24.32
CA ARG A 80 11.37 -7.52 -24.21
C ARG A 80 11.02 -8.08 -22.83
N THR A 81 10.76 -9.38 -22.76
CA THR A 81 10.52 -10.08 -21.49
C THR A 81 11.80 -10.78 -21.04
N LYS A 82 11.88 -11.14 -19.75
CA LYS A 82 13.02 -11.92 -19.26
C LYS A 82 13.07 -13.30 -19.93
N ASP A 83 11.91 -13.85 -20.28
CA ASP A 83 11.78 -15.15 -20.96
C ASP A 83 12.18 -15.10 -22.45
N SER A 84 12.18 -13.92 -23.07
CA SER A 84 12.61 -13.75 -24.47
C SER A 84 14.14 -13.62 -24.61
N ILE A 85 14.90 -13.64 -23.52
CA ILE A 85 16.37 -13.47 -23.50
C ILE A 85 17.03 -14.81 -23.14
N LYS A 86 16.63 -15.90 -23.80
CA LYS A 86 17.17 -17.25 -23.53
C LYS A 86 18.51 -17.53 -24.23
N ASP A 87 18.82 -16.81 -25.31
CA ASP A 87 19.96 -17.10 -26.20
C ASP A 87 21.24 -16.32 -25.90
N SER A 88 21.39 -15.80 -24.68
CA SER A 88 22.60 -15.04 -24.29
C SER A 88 23.12 -15.47 -22.93
N ASN A 89 24.38 -15.16 -22.61
CA ASN A 89 25.05 -15.40 -21.32
C ASN A 89 24.39 -14.71 -20.10
N LEU A 90 23.14 -14.26 -20.23
CA LEU A 90 22.34 -13.50 -19.28
C LEU A 90 21.26 -14.36 -18.61
N LYS A 91 21.49 -15.67 -18.48
CA LYS A 91 20.51 -16.61 -17.92
C LYS A 91 20.29 -16.36 -16.43
N LEU A 92 19.08 -15.95 -16.09
CA LEU A 92 18.64 -15.84 -14.69
C LEU A 92 18.49 -17.23 -14.06
N LYS A 93 18.82 -17.34 -12.78
CA LYS A 93 18.57 -18.54 -11.98
C LYS A 93 17.07 -18.72 -11.72
N SER A 94 16.71 -19.85 -11.11
CA SER A 94 15.32 -20.14 -10.78
C SER A 94 14.76 -19.12 -9.78
N LYS A 95 13.44 -18.91 -9.86
CA LYS A 95 12.68 -18.04 -8.96
C LYS A 95 11.53 -18.84 -8.36
N THR A 96 11.49 -18.94 -7.03
CA THR A 96 10.43 -19.65 -6.30
C THR A 96 9.61 -18.67 -5.48
N VAL A 97 8.28 -18.74 -5.59
CA VAL A 97 7.36 -17.91 -4.80
C VAL A 97 6.65 -18.81 -3.78
N LYS A 98 6.74 -18.48 -2.50
CA LYS A 98 6.09 -19.17 -1.39
C LYS A 98 5.09 -18.23 -0.72
N LEU A 99 3.85 -18.71 -0.54
CA LEU A 99 2.81 -17.98 0.18
C LEU A 99 2.73 -18.54 1.61
N ILE A 100 2.93 -17.68 2.61
CA ILE A 100 2.91 -18.05 4.03
C ILE A 100 1.66 -17.45 4.66
N LYS A 101 0.73 -18.33 5.03
CA LYS A 101 -0.50 -17.94 5.71
C LYS A 101 -0.21 -17.82 7.20
N VAL A 102 -0.32 -16.61 7.74
CA VAL A 102 -0.16 -16.33 9.17
C VAL A 102 -1.54 -16.21 9.81
N GLN A 103 -1.74 -16.91 10.93
CA GLN A 103 -2.93 -16.76 11.76
C GLN A 103 -2.68 -15.65 12.78
N LEU A 104 -3.68 -14.77 12.97
CA LEU A 104 -3.63 -13.75 14.03
C LEU A 104 -3.78 -14.42 15.39
N ASP A 105 -3.16 -13.85 16.41
CA ASP A 105 -3.36 -14.27 17.79
C ASP A 105 -4.77 -13.88 18.27
N ASP A 106 -5.22 -14.48 19.37
CA ASP A 106 -6.60 -14.31 19.81
C ASP A 106 -6.95 -12.85 20.16
N ASP A 107 -5.97 -12.06 20.63
CA ASP A 107 -6.21 -10.66 20.97
C ASP A 107 -6.27 -9.78 19.71
N GLU A 108 -5.32 -9.97 18.78
CA GLU A 108 -5.29 -9.31 17.47
C GLU A 108 -6.54 -9.62 16.66
N LYS A 109 -6.98 -10.89 16.71
CA LYS A 109 -8.18 -11.36 16.01
C LYS A 109 -9.44 -10.70 16.55
N LYS A 110 -9.62 -10.59 17.87
CA LYS A 110 -10.77 -9.90 18.47
C LYS A 110 -10.86 -8.45 18.01
N VAL A 111 -9.73 -7.71 18.09
CA VAL A 111 -9.66 -6.31 17.64
C VAL A 111 -9.97 -6.20 16.14
N TYR A 112 -9.45 -7.12 15.33
CA TYR A 112 -9.71 -7.17 13.89
C TYR A 112 -11.19 -7.44 13.58
N GLU A 113 -11.80 -8.43 14.21
CA GLU A 113 -13.19 -8.84 13.98
C GLU A 113 -14.17 -7.74 14.36
N GLU A 114 -13.96 -7.07 15.50
CA GLU A 114 -14.79 -5.93 15.90
C GLU A 114 -14.71 -4.78 14.90
N LEU A 115 -13.49 -4.41 14.47
CA LEU A 115 -13.33 -3.35 13.48
C LEU A 115 -13.87 -3.77 12.10
N ALA A 116 -13.74 -5.04 11.73
CA ALA A 116 -14.26 -5.58 10.48
C ALA A 116 -15.79 -5.56 10.47
N HIS A 117 -16.41 -5.99 11.57
CA HIS A 117 -17.86 -5.90 11.75
C HIS A 117 -18.33 -4.45 11.66
N PHE A 118 -17.62 -3.55 12.35
CA PHE A 118 -17.86 -2.12 12.27
C PHE A 118 -17.82 -1.56 10.84
N SER A 119 -16.73 -1.82 10.12
CA SER A 119 -16.55 -1.35 8.76
C SER A 119 -17.58 -1.93 7.78
N SER A 120 -18.00 -3.17 7.98
CA SER A 120 -18.99 -3.85 7.14
C SER A 120 -20.37 -3.24 7.30
N THR A 121 -20.78 -2.90 8.52
CA THR A 121 -22.04 -2.22 8.80
C THR A 121 -22.08 -0.84 8.15
N ILE A 122 -21.01 -0.05 8.28
CA ILE A 122 -20.92 1.29 7.66
C ILE A 122 -20.97 1.18 6.12
N LEU A 123 -20.27 0.21 5.54
CA LEU A 123 -20.30 -0.04 4.11
C LEU A 123 -21.72 -0.43 3.64
N ALA A 124 -22.41 -1.31 4.37
CA ALA A 124 -23.76 -1.73 4.03
C ALA A 124 -24.73 -0.54 4.02
N GLN A 125 -24.64 0.34 5.02
CA GLN A 125 -25.44 1.57 5.09
C GLN A 125 -25.16 2.50 3.92
N MET A 126 -23.88 2.72 3.58
CA MET A 126 -23.50 3.54 2.43
C MET A 126 -24.02 2.99 1.09
N LEU A 127 -24.01 1.67 0.92
CA LEU A 127 -24.53 1.03 -0.28
C LEU A 127 -26.05 1.20 -0.37
N ALA A 128 -26.76 1.09 0.76
CA ALA A 128 -28.20 1.35 0.83
C ALA A 128 -28.54 2.80 0.46
N GLU A 129 -27.85 3.78 1.05
CA GLU A 129 -28.05 5.21 0.73
C GLU A 129 -27.78 5.53 -0.75
N LYS A 130 -26.74 4.91 -1.34
CA LYS A 130 -26.46 5.07 -2.78
C LYS A 130 -27.53 4.45 -3.66
N ALA A 131 -28.01 3.26 -3.31
CA ALA A 131 -29.09 2.59 -4.03
C ALA A 131 -30.40 3.39 -3.95
N GLU A 132 -30.72 3.98 -2.80
CA GLU A 132 -31.87 4.87 -2.64
C GLU A 132 -31.73 6.12 -3.51
N LYS A 133 -30.55 6.77 -3.52
CA LYS A 133 -30.28 7.93 -4.40
C LYS A 133 -30.38 7.58 -5.89
N GLU A 134 -29.83 6.44 -6.32
CA GLU A 134 -29.93 5.99 -7.71
C GLU A 134 -31.37 5.62 -8.10
N ASN A 135 -32.15 5.03 -7.18
CA ASN A 135 -33.57 4.73 -7.39
C ASN A 135 -34.44 6.00 -7.41
N LEU A 136 -34.12 7.01 -6.60
CA LEU A 136 -34.74 8.35 -6.64
C LEU A 136 -34.47 9.08 -7.96
N LEU A 137 -33.31 8.84 -8.58
CA LEU A 137 -32.94 9.38 -9.90
C LEU A 137 -33.65 8.64 -11.06
N SER A 138 -34.02 7.38 -10.88
CA SER A 138 -34.69 6.57 -11.90
C SER A 138 -36.22 6.60 -11.83
N SER A 139 -36.79 6.91 -10.66
CA SER A 139 -38.22 6.87 -10.40
C SER A 139 -38.67 8.23 -9.87
N GLY A 140 -39.34 9.04 -10.69
CA GLY A 140 -39.91 10.34 -10.29
C GLY A 140 -41.09 10.25 -9.32
N ILE A 141 -41.05 9.31 -8.37
CA ILE A 141 -42.08 9.04 -7.37
C ILE A 141 -41.46 9.24 -5.98
N PRO A 142 -42.05 10.07 -5.10
CA PRO A 142 -41.53 10.25 -3.75
C PRO A 142 -41.79 8.97 -2.94
N THR A 143 -40.72 8.26 -2.56
CA THR A 143 -40.80 7.13 -1.65
C THR A 143 -40.95 7.63 -0.21
N PHE A 144 -42.15 7.46 0.34
CA PHE A 144 -42.46 7.66 1.75
C PHE A 144 -41.68 6.67 2.62
N ASN A 145 -41.01 7.21 3.65
CA ASN A 145 -40.55 6.56 4.89
C ASN A 145 -40.04 5.11 4.77
N ALA A 146 -38.77 4.95 4.40
CA ALA A 146 -37.98 3.83 4.89
C ALA A 146 -37.83 4.00 6.42
N LYS A 147 -38.38 3.06 7.20
CA LYS A 147 -38.16 2.99 8.65
C LYS A 147 -36.65 2.99 8.91
N LYS A 148 -36.13 4.05 9.53
CA LYS A 148 -34.82 4.04 10.20
C LYS A 148 -34.87 2.91 11.23
N GLY A 149 -34.20 1.79 10.94
CA GLY A 149 -33.96 0.76 11.93
C GLY A 149 -33.13 1.36 13.05
N ASP A 150 -33.75 1.55 14.21
CA ASP A 150 -33.21 2.27 15.37
C ASP A 150 -32.31 1.38 16.26
N GLU A 151 -31.97 0.18 15.78
CA GLU A 151 -31.11 -0.73 16.53
C GLU A 151 -29.65 -0.58 16.11
N ASN A 152 -28.90 0.15 16.95
CA ASN A 152 -27.45 0.18 16.85
C ASN A 152 -26.89 -1.24 17.06
N PRO A 153 -26.21 -1.86 16.07
CA PRO A 153 -25.69 -3.22 16.20
C PRO A 153 -24.50 -3.32 17.16
N PHE A 154 -23.99 -2.19 17.68
CA PHE A 154 -22.85 -2.14 18.60
C PHE A 154 -23.27 -1.82 20.04
N LYS A 155 -24.50 -2.10 20.46
CA LYS A 155 -25.00 -1.81 21.83
C LYS A 155 -24.05 -2.26 22.94
N ASP A 156 -23.32 -3.36 22.73
CA ASP A 156 -22.36 -3.93 23.69
C ASP A 156 -20.97 -3.25 23.65
N HIS A 157 -20.67 -2.44 22.63
CA HIS A 157 -19.42 -1.69 22.49
C HIS A 157 -19.69 -0.18 22.47
N PRO A 158 -19.63 0.51 23.64
CA PRO A 158 -20.05 1.91 23.77
C PRO A 158 -19.29 2.88 22.85
N GLU A 159 -18.01 2.59 22.57
CA GLU A 159 -17.17 3.39 21.67
C GLU A 159 -17.59 3.25 20.19
N LEU A 160 -17.79 2.01 19.73
CA LEU A 160 -18.24 1.72 18.35
C LEU A 160 -19.68 2.17 18.12
N ALA A 161 -20.56 1.98 19.11
CA ALA A 161 -21.93 2.47 19.07
C ALA A 161 -22.01 3.99 18.93
N ARG A 162 -21.11 4.71 19.60
CA ARG A 162 -21.03 6.17 19.53
C ARG A 162 -20.42 6.64 18.21
N LEU A 163 -19.40 5.95 17.71
CA LEU A 163 -18.82 6.21 16.39
C LEU A 163 -19.84 5.98 15.26
N HIS A 164 -20.65 4.92 15.37
CA HIS A 164 -21.75 4.60 14.46
C HIS A 164 -22.83 5.68 14.45
N ARG A 165 -23.31 6.09 15.63
CA ARG A 165 -24.30 7.18 15.77
C ARG A 165 -23.80 8.48 15.18
N ASN A 166 -22.54 8.84 15.45
CA ASN A 166 -21.98 10.09 14.95
C ASN A 166 -21.71 10.04 13.44
N MET A 167 -21.33 8.90 12.87
CA MET A 167 -21.24 8.76 11.41
C MET A 167 -22.60 8.88 10.70
N ILE A 168 -23.67 8.35 11.31
CA ILE A 168 -25.04 8.54 10.81
C ILE A 168 -25.44 10.02 10.92
N ALA A 169 -25.10 10.67 12.04
CA ALA A 169 -25.41 12.08 12.27
C ALA A 169 -24.63 13.04 11.36
N MET A 170 -23.41 12.67 10.94
CA MET A 170 -22.55 13.50 10.07
C MET A 170 -23.09 13.65 8.64
N GLY A 171 -24.06 12.84 8.22
CA GLY A 171 -24.70 12.94 6.91
C GLY A 171 -23.73 12.71 5.76
N ASN A 172 -23.88 11.57 5.07
CA ASN A 172 -23.15 11.22 3.84
C ASN A 172 -21.70 10.78 4.08
N VAL A 173 -21.53 9.56 4.60
CA VAL A 173 -20.22 8.90 4.69
C VAL A 173 -19.61 8.82 3.29
N LYS A 174 -18.42 9.40 3.09
CA LYS A 174 -17.75 9.47 1.79
C LYS A 174 -16.95 8.19 1.52
N THR A 175 -16.75 7.84 0.25
CA THR A 175 -15.98 6.63 -0.14
C THR A 175 -14.57 6.57 0.47
N HIS A 176 -13.93 7.72 0.71
CA HIS A 176 -12.60 7.75 1.32
C HIS A 176 -12.60 7.30 2.80
N ASN A 177 -13.71 7.46 3.51
CA ASN A 177 -13.86 7.00 4.90
C ASN A 177 -13.80 5.47 4.98
N ILE A 178 -14.45 4.77 4.03
CA ILE A 178 -14.37 3.31 3.93
C ILE A 178 -12.93 2.87 3.62
N LEU A 179 -12.28 3.55 2.66
CA LEU A 179 -10.91 3.22 2.30
C LEU A 179 -9.97 3.37 3.50
N GLU A 180 -10.20 4.35 4.37
CA GLU A 180 -9.45 4.48 5.61
C GLU A 180 -9.69 3.30 6.56
N LEU A 181 -10.94 2.89 6.79
CA LEU A 181 -11.24 1.72 7.63
C LEU A 181 -10.55 0.45 7.11
N ILE A 182 -10.57 0.25 5.79
CA ILE A 182 -9.86 -0.85 5.13
C ILE A 182 -8.34 -0.72 5.33
N MET A 183 -7.78 0.50 5.26
CA MET A 183 -6.37 0.75 5.56
C MET A 183 -6.02 0.40 7.02
N ARG A 184 -6.90 0.69 7.98
CA ARG A 184 -6.71 0.32 9.40
C ARG A 184 -6.76 -1.19 9.61
N LEU A 185 -7.69 -1.88 8.97
CA LEU A 185 -7.73 -3.35 8.99
C LEU A 185 -6.43 -3.96 8.44
N ARG A 186 -5.90 -3.42 7.34
CA ARG A 186 -4.60 -3.84 6.78
C ARG A 186 -3.43 -3.60 7.74
N GLN A 187 -3.46 -2.48 8.47
CA GLN A 187 -2.47 -2.14 9.49
C GLN A 187 -2.51 -3.14 10.65
N ILE A 188 -3.69 -3.49 11.16
CA ILE A 188 -3.87 -4.47 12.25
C ILE A 188 -3.30 -5.83 11.86
N CYS A 189 -3.57 -6.30 10.64
CA CYS A 189 -3.01 -7.57 10.14
C CYS A 189 -1.48 -7.63 10.10
N CYS A 190 -0.80 -6.49 10.22
CA CYS A 190 0.66 -6.43 10.19
C CYS A 190 1.21 -6.15 11.59
N HIS A 191 0.73 -5.07 12.21
CA HIS A 191 0.99 -4.77 13.60
C HIS A 191 -0.03 -3.76 14.11
N ALA A 192 -0.77 -4.08 15.17
CA ALA A 192 -1.87 -3.25 15.66
C ALA A 192 -1.45 -1.82 16.05
N SER A 193 -0.21 -1.62 16.52
CA SER A 193 0.30 -0.26 16.82
C SER A 193 0.27 0.71 15.63
N LEU A 194 0.24 0.21 14.39
CA LEU A 194 0.13 1.03 13.18
C LEU A 194 -1.26 1.66 13.04
N ALA A 195 -2.28 1.03 13.65
CA ALA A 195 -3.66 1.48 13.62
C ALA A 195 -4.02 2.43 14.78
N ARG A 196 -3.05 2.88 15.59
CA ARG A 196 -3.27 3.81 16.72
C ARG A 196 -4.02 5.09 16.35
N GLY A 197 -3.96 5.52 15.10
CA GLY A 197 -4.77 6.65 14.59
C GLY A 197 -6.28 6.45 14.79
N ILE A 198 -6.76 5.21 14.93
CA ILE A 198 -8.16 4.91 15.23
C ILE A 198 -8.62 5.53 16.56
N PHE A 199 -7.73 5.61 17.55
CA PHE A 199 -8.05 6.18 18.86
C PHE A 199 -8.32 7.67 18.77
N GLN A 200 -7.63 8.41 17.90
CA GLN A 200 -7.93 9.83 17.69
C GLN A 200 -9.28 10.05 17.04
N ILE A 201 -9.71 9.12 16.16
CA ILE A 201 -11.06 9.14 15.58
C ILE A 201 -12.07 8.93 16.71
N VAL A 202 -11.88 7.89 17.53
CA VAL A 202 -12.77 7.60 18.66
C VAL A 202 -12.78 8.76 19.67
N GLU A 203 -11.63 9.26 20.12
CA GLU A 203 -11.50 10.34 21.12
C GLU A 203 -12.04 11.69 20.63
N LYS A 204 -11.83 12.09 19.37
CA LYS A 204 -12.35 13.38 18.86
C LYS A 204 -13.83 13.31 18.48
N VAL A 205 -14.30 12.16 18.00
CA VAL A 205 -15.73 11.92 17.77
C VAL A 205 -16.48 11.79 19.09
N THR A 206 -15.82 11.33 20.15
CA THR A 206 -16.38 11.28 21.49
C THR A 206 -16.32 12.67 22.16
N GLY A 207 -15.19 13.38 22.15
CA GLY A 207 -15.02 14.66 22.84
C GLY A 207 -15.77 15.86 22.26
N SER A 208 -16.28 15.79 21.03
CA SER A 208 -16.98 16.93 20.40
C SER A 208 -18.48 16.93 20.69
N GLU A 209 -18.85 17.35 21.90
CA GLU A 209 -20.19 17.90 22.13
C GLU A 209 -20.22 19.32 21.56
N LYS A 210 -20.94 19.51 20.44
CA LYS A 210 -21.27 20.79 19.78
C LYS A 210 -20.09 21.55 19.15
N SER A 211 -19.96 21.50 17.83
CA SER A 211 -19.94 22.70 16.96
C SER A 211 -19.76 22.40 15.46
N SER A 212 -20.63 23.00 14.65
CA SER A 212 -20.51 23.38 13.22
C SER A 212 -20.11 22.32 12.18
N GLU A 213 -20.99 22.12 11.19
CA GLU A 213 -20.90 21.20 10.04
C GLU A 213 -19.66 21.40 9.14
N ASP A 214 -19.02 22.58 9.15
CA ASP A 214 -17.94 22.93 8.21
C ASP A 214 -16.52 22.48 8.60
N LYS A 215 -16.28 21.96 9.81
CA LYS A 215 -14.93 21.54 10.27
C LYS A 215 -14.63 20.07 10.02
N SER A 216 -15.60 19.31 9.50
CA SER A 216 -15.53 17.85 9.35
C SER A 216 -14.49 17.40 8.31
N ASP A 217 -14.42 18.05 7.15
CA ASP A 217 -13.45 17.72 6.10
C ASP A 217 -11.99 18.03 6.51
N GLU A 218 -11.77 19.08 7.31
CA GLU A 218 -10.46 19.46 7.84
C GLU A 218 -9.96 18.45 8.90
N ILE A 219 -10.87 17.84 9.66
CA ILE A 219 -10.58 16.80 10.66
C ILE A 219 -10.10 15.50 9.98
N TRP A 220 -10.75 15.09 8.89
CA TRP A 220 -10.35 13.91 8.11
C TRP A 220 -9.07 14.18 7.28
N GLU A 221 -8.82 15.40 6.79
CA GLU A 221 -7.54 15.75 6.15
C GLU A 221 -6.35 15.70 7.13
N ARG A 222 -6.54 16.17 8.36
CA ARG A 222 -5.50 16.16 9.40
C ARG A 222 -5.20 14.75 9.92
N LEU A 223 -6.14 13.82 9.75
CA LEU A 223 -6.01 12.38 9.99
C LEU A 223 -5.18 11.67 8.90
N MET A 224 -5.24 12.16 7.66
CA MET A 224 -4.41 11.65 6.54
C MET A 224 -2.92 12.01 6.68
N THR A 225 -2.60 13.05 7.45
CA THR A 225 -1.24 13.57 7.61
C THR A 225 -0.48 13.04 8.83
N LEU A 226 -1.15 12.34 9.76
CA LEU A 226 -0.52 11.83 10.97
C LEU A 226 0.04 10.41 10.78
N SER A 227 1.27 10.35 10.30
CA SER A 227 2.15 9.19 10.42
C SER A 227 2.80 9.16 11.81
N VAL A 228 2.35 8.25 12.68
CA VAL A 228 3.04 7.55 13.82
C VAL A 228 3.99 8.33 14.76
N ASP A 229 4.15 9.64 14.64
CA ASP A 229 4.98 10.45 15.53
C ASP A 229 4.10 11.48 16.22
N ASN A 230 3.57 11.12 17.38
CA ASN A 230 3.35 12.03 18.51
C ASN A 230 3.28 11.16 19.77
N ASN A 231 4.28 11.35 20.64
CA ASN A 231 4.30 10.82 21.99
C ASN A 231 3.55 11.81 22.87
N ASP A 232 2.24 11.61 23.04
CA ASP A 232 1.49 12.32 24.08
C ASP A 232 0.79 11.26 24.93
N ASP A 233 1.36 11.04 26.11
CA ASP A 233 0.74 10.36 27.24
C ASP A 233 -0.21 11.34 27.91
N GLU A 234 -1.50 11.03 27.94
CA GLU A 234 -2.38 11.37 29.06
C GLU A 234 -3.66 10.50 28.99
N GLY A 235 -3.98 9.89 30.12
CA GLY A 235 -4.90 8.76 30.24
C GLY A 235 -6.38 9.14 30.39
N SER A 236 -7.23 8.20 30.02
CA SER A 236 -8.59 8.06 30.56
C SER A 236 -9.03 6.60 30.42
N SER A 237 -9.39 5.99 31.54
CA SER A 237 -9.82 4.60 31.62
C SER A 237 -11.23 4.40 31.06
N SER A 238 -11.32 3.70 29.92
CA SER A 238 -12.48 2.88 29.55
C SER A 238 -12.00 1.47 29.22
N SER A 239 -12.72 0.45 29.70
CA SER A 239 -12.50 -0.95 29.35
C SER A 239 -13.07 -1.26 27.96
N GLY A 240 -12.61 -0.54 26.93
CA GLY A 240 -12.96 -0.77 25.53
C GLY A 240 -11.84 -1.52 24.80
N ILE A 241 -12.17 -2.32 23.79
CA ILE A 241 -11.17 -3.00 22.96
C ILE A 241 -10.34 -2.00 22.13
N LEU A 242 -10.90 -0.82 21.85
CA LEU A 242 -10.27 0.25 21.08
C LEU A 242 -9.80 1.40 21.98
N THR A 243 -9.14 1.09 23.10
CA THR A 243 -8.48 2.11 23.92
C THR A 243 -6.96 2.10 23.75
N LYS A 244 -6.34 3.27 24.01
CA LYS A 244 -4.88 3.43 23.98
C LYS A 244 -4.17 2.49 24.96
N ASP A 245 -4.85 2.12 26.04
CA ASP A 245 -4.34 1.24 27.10
C ASP A 245 -4.34 -0.24 26.71
N ASN A 246 -4.98 -0.61 25.59
CA ASN A 246 -5.01 -2.00 25.15
C ASN A 246 -3.57 -2.46 24.78
N PRO A 247 -3.05 -3.53 25.44
CA PRO A 247 -1.68 -4.00 25.25
C PRO A 247 -1.39 -4.46 23.82
N VAL A 248 -2.41 -4.82 23.04
CA VAL A 248 -2.30 -5.21 21.63
C VAL A 248 -1.63 -4.12 20.79
N PHE A 249 -1.84 -2.84 21.13
CA PHE A 249 -1.35 -1.71 20.36
C PHE A 249 0.05 -1.24 20.77
N ARG A 250 0.75 -1.94 21.68
CA ARG A 250 2.12 -1.58 22.10
C ARG A 250 3.12 -1.91 21.00
N LYS A 251 4.03 -0.97 20.69
CA LYS A 251 5.11 -1.18 19.69
C LYS A 251 6.06 -2.33 20.07
N ASP A 252 6.19 -2.62 21.36
CA ASP A 252 7.05 -3.69 21.88
C ASP A 252 6.40 -5.08 21.90
N ARG A 253 5.10 -5.19 21.58
CA ARG A 253 4.42 -6.48 21.48
C ARG A 253 4.84 -7.18 20.18
N LEU A 254 5.14 -8.46 20.25
CA LEU A 254 5.49 -9.25 19.07
C LEU A 254 4.21 -9.70 18.35
N SER A 255 3.82 -8.98 17.28
CA SER A 255 2.64 -9.32 16.49
C SER A 255 2.79 -10.68 15.78
N SER A 256 1.68 -11.31 15.41
CA SER A 256 1.70 -12.64 14.79
C SER A 256 2.53 -12.66 13.50
N LYS A 257 2.44 -11.60 12.70
CA LYS A 257 3.20 -11.47 11.45
C LYS A 257 4.67 -11.16 11.70
N VAL A 258 5.00 -10.27 12.64
CA VAL A 258 6.42 -9.98 12.98
C VAL A 258 7.08 -11.20 13.60
N ARG A 259 6.37 -11.97 14.43
CA ARG A 259 6.82 -13.26 14.96
C ARG A 259 7.23 -14.22 13.85
N GLU A 260 6.36 -14.39 12.85
CA GLU A 260 6.65 -15.28 11.73
C GLU A 260 7.81 -14.77 10.87
N VAL A 261 7.91 -13.45 10.63
CA VAL A 261 9.06 -12.84 9.94
C VAL A 261 10.37 -13.16 10.66
N VAL A 262 10.42 -12.96 11.98
CA VAL A 262 11.61 -13.25 12.80
C VAL A 262 11.93 -14.75 12.78
N ARG A 263 10.91 -15.61 12.91
CA ARG A 263 11.05 -17.07 12.86
C ARG A 263 11.66 -17.52 11.52
N LEU A 264 11.08 -17.09 10.40
CA LEU A 264 11.56 -17.39 9.05
C LEU A 264 13.01 -16.93 8.84
N LEU A 265 13.34 -15.73 9.30
CA LEU A 265 14.69 -15.20 9.17
C LEU A 265 15.70 -16.03 9.99
N LYS A 266 15.37 -16.36 11.25
CA LYS A 266 16.29 -17.04 12.17
C LYS A 266 16.44 -18.53 11.87
N GLU A 267 15.34 -19.23 11.62
CA GLU A 267 15.30 -20.69 11.48
C GLU A 267 15.54 -21.15 10.05
N ASP A 268 14.86 -20.52 9.08
CA ASP A 268 14.78 -21.05 7.71
C ASP A 268 15.80 -20.40 6.75
N ILE A 269 16.08 -19.10 6.90
CA ILE A 269 16.86 -18.34 5.89
C ILE A 269 18.28 -18.01 6.35
N LEU A 270 18.46 -17.60 7.60
CA LEU A 270 19.76 -17.20 8.15
C LEU A 270 20.32 -18.18 9.22
N PRO A 271 20.09 -19.52 9.16
CA PRO A 271 20.74 -20.40 10.10
C PRO A 271 22.27 -20.28 9.99
N ARG A 272 22.97 -20.56 11.09
CA ARG A 272 24.44 -20.52 11.20
C ARG A 272 25.10 -21.69 10.45
N GLY A 273 24.82 -21.82 9.15
CA GLY A 273 25.47 -22.77 8.25
C GLY A 273 26.38 -22.06 7.24
N ASP A 274 27.06 -22.85 6.41
CA ASP A 274 28.05 -22.36 5.42
C ASP A 274 27.44 -21.47 4.32
N LYS A 275 26.12 -21.51 4.13
CA LYS A 275 25.43 -20.71 3.11
C LYS A 275 25.19 -19.29 3.61
N MET A 276 25.99 -18.37 3.06
CA MET A 276 25.85 -16.95 3.35
C MET A 276 24.67 -16.34 2.57
N GLU A 277 23.46 -16.47 3.12
CA GLU A 277 22.24 -15.90 2.53
C GLU A 277 21.98 -14.46 3.02
N LYS A 278 21.40 -13.64 2.13
CA LYS A 278 20.99 -12.27 2.38
C LYS A 278 19.52 -12.06 2.00
N VAL A 279 18.81 -11.30 2.83
CA VAL A 279 17.36 -11.09 2.72
C VAL A 279 17.03 -9.62 2.55
N VAL A 280 16.10 -9.33 1.65
CA VAL A 280 15.44 -8.03 1.56
C VAL A 280 14.02 -8.16 2.11
N VAL A 281 13.69 -7.41 3.16
CA VAL A 281 12.35 -7.36 3.75
C VAL A 281 11.68 -6.09 3.26
N VAL A 282 10.53 -6.23 2.58
CA VAL A 282 9.80 -5.11 1.96
C VAL A 282 8.49 -4.89 2.68
N SER A 283 8.20 -3.62 3.00
CA SER A 283 6.91 -3.18 3.53
C SER A 283 6.51 -1.82 2.97
N GLN A 284 5.21 -1.57 2.82
CA GLN A 284 4.71 -0.23 2.49
C GLN A 284 4.76 0.73 3.69
N TRP A 285 4.77 0.22 4.94
CA TRP A 285 4.79 1.04 6.15
C TRP A 285 6.19 1.10 6.76
N THR A 286 6.80 2.28 6.76
CA THR A 286 8.13 2.49 7.35
C THR A 286 8.16 2.17 8.84
N SER A 287 7.10 2.54 9.57
CA SER A 287 6.97 2.23 11.00
C SER A 287 6.96 0.73 11.29
N LEU A 288 6.47 -0.12 10.38
CA LEU A 288 6.57 -1.57 10.53
C LEU A 288 8.02 -2.05 10.39
N LEU A 289 8.77 -1.46 9.46
CA LEU A 289 10.20 -1.76 9.31
C LEU A 289 10.99 -1.35 10.56
N ASP A 290 10.65 -0.24 11.20
CA ASP A 290 11.29 0.18 12.46
C ASP A 290 10.98 -0.80 13.62
N ILE A 291 9.74 -1.31 13.68
CA ILE A 291 9.36 -2.36 14.63
C ILE A 291 10.16 -3.63 14.37
N ILE A 292 10.19 -4.11 13.12
CA ILE A 292 10.96 -5.30 12.72
C ILE A 292 12.44 -5.10 13.07
N LYS A 293 13.03 -3.95 12.76
CA LYS A 293 14.43 -3.61 13.09
C LYS A 293 14.72 -3.76 14.58
N THR A 294 13.79 -3.31 15.42
CA THR A 294 13.91 -3.41 16.89
C THR A 294 13.92 -4.86 17.35
N PHE A 295 13.02 -5.70 16.81
CA PHE A 295 12.99 -7.13 17.12
C PHE A 295 14.19 -7.90 16.56
N LEU A 296 14.66 -7.57 15.35
CA LEU A 296 15.88 -8.16 14.80
C LEU A 296 17.11 -7.84 15.66
N LYS A 297 17.19 -6.63 16.21
CA LYS A 297 18.25 -6.25 17.15
C LYS A 297 18.21 -7.06 18.46
N LYS A 298 17.02 -7.39 18.97
CA LYS A 298 16.85 -8.25 20.16
C LYS A 298 17.32 -9.69 19.91
N GLU A 299 17.27 -10.15 18.67
CA GLU A 299 17.69 -11.48 18.24
C GLU A 299 19.13 -11.51 17.69
N ASP A 300 19.91 -10.44 17.91
CA ASP A 300 21.29 -10.27 17.40
C ASP A 300 21.44 -10.38 15.87
N ILE A 301 20.40 -10.04 15.11
CA ILE A 301 20.42 -10.03 13.65
C ILE A 301 20.71 -8.61 13.16
N TRP A 302 21.88 -8.43 12.55
CA TRP A 302 22.27 -7.14 12.00
C TRP A 302 21.47 -6.81 10.73
N SER A 303 20.79 -5.66 10.75
CA SER A 303 19.96 -5.17 9.65
C SER A 303 20.24 -3.71 9.33
N VAL A 304 20.07 -3.36 8.05
CA VAL A 304 20.16 -1.98 7.55
C VAL A 304 18.81 -1.54 6.98
N LEU A 305 18.45 -0.27 7.18
CA LEU A 305 17.16 0.27 6.78
C LEU A 305 17.33 1.29 5.65
N LEU A 306 16.60 1.08 4.55
CA LEU A 306 16.59 1.96 3.38
C LEU A 306 15.16 2.43 3.09
N THR A 307 14.87 3.67 3.50
CA THR A 307 13.58 4.34 3.27
C THR A 307 13.74 5.57 2.39
N GLY A 308 12.62 6.21 2.05
CA GLY A 308 12.62 7.48 1.33
C GLY A 308 13.34 8.63 2.05
N GLN A 309 13.51 8.53 3.38
CA GLN A 309 14.17 9.55 4.20
C GLN A 309 15.71 9.47 4.13
N VAL A 310 16.27 8.34 3.68
CA VAL A 310 17.72 8.22 3.54
C VAL A 310 18.21 9.15 2.42
N PRO A 311 19.19 10.04 2.69
CA PRO A 311 19.74 10.95 1.69
C PRO A 311 20.30 10.19 0.49
N VAL A 312 20.10 10.73 -0.72
CA VAL A 312 20.50 10.05 -1.98
C VAL A 312 21.99 9.68 -2.01
N LYS A 313 22.84 10.50 -1.39
CA LYS A 313 24.30 10.29 -1.30
C LYS A 313 24.66 9.00 -0.57
N ASP A 314 23.92 8.66 0.47
CA ASP A 314 24.23 7.52 1.35
C ASP A 314 23.62 6.21 0.84
N ARG A 315 22.58 6.29 -0.02
CA ARG A 315 21.89 5.11 -0.55
C ARG A 315 22.84 4.18 -1.30
N GLN A 316 23.73 4.75 -2.10
CA GLN A 316 24.65 3.96 -2.93
C GLN A 316 25.62 3.16 -2.06
N ALA A 317 26.18 3.77 -1.01
CA ALA A 317 27.06 3.10 -0.07
C ALA A 317 26.35 1.93 0.66
N ILE A 318 25.09 2.12 1.07
CA ILE A 318 24.29 1.05 1.70
C ILE A 318 24.08 -0.12 0.73
N ILE A 319 23.80 0.16 -0.54
CA ILE A 319 23.54 -0.86 -1.57
C ILE A 319 24.82 -1.63 -1.88
N GLU A 320 25.95 -0.94 -2.02
CA GLU A 320 27.26 -1.56 -2.27
C GLU A 320 27.70 -2.43 -1.10
N ALA A 321 27.53 -1.94 0.13
CA ALA A 321 27.77 -2.75 1.33
C ALA A 321 26.85 -3.98 1.36
N PHE A 322 25.54 -3.80 1.12
CA PHE A 322 24.62 -4.93 1.09
C PHE A 322 24.93 -5.95 -0.01
N ASN A 323 25.43 -5.53 -1.17
CA ASN A 323 25.77 -6.46 -2.25
C ASN A 323 27.09 -7.18 -1.98
N ASN A 324 28.14 -6.46 -1.59
CA ASN A 324 29.52 -6.96 -1.63
C ASN A 324 30.07 -7.36 -0.26
N ASP A 325 29.59 -6.76 0.83
CA ASP A 325 30.15 -7.00 2.16
C ASP A 325 29.69 -8.36 2.72
N ILE A 326 30.66 -9.24 2.97
CA ILE A 326 30.44 -10.59 3.50
C ILE A 326 30.18 -10.56 5.01
N LEU A 327 30.80 -9.62 5.71
CA LEU A 327 30.67 -9.45 7.16
C LEU A 327 29.58 -8.44 7.54
N GLY A 328 29.02 -7.77 6.52
CA GLY A 328 27.98 -6.75 6.65
C GLY A 328 26.60 -7.27 7.04
N ALA A 329 25.62 -6.36 7.03
CA ALA A 329 24.24 -6.68 7.36
C ALA A 329 23.64 -7.72 6.38
N ARG A 330 23.12 -8.82 6.93
CA ARG A 330 22.46 -9.88 6.15
C ARG A 330 21.01 -9.53 5.79
N VAL A 331 20.40 -8.58 6.49
CA VAL A 331 19.01 -8.16 6.28
C VAL A 331 18.95 -6.69 5.85
N LEU A 332 18.33 -6.42 4.71
CA LEU A 332 17.99 -5.08 4.23
C LEU A 332 16.48 -4.85 4.37
N LEU A 333 16.09 -3.90 5.21
CA LEU A 333 14.73 -3.44 5.36
C LEU A 333 14.46 -2.32 4.33
N LEU A 334 13.53 -2.53 3.42
CA LEU A 334 13.28 -1.64 2.28
C LEU A 334 11.83 -1.16 2.28
N SER A 335 11.61 0.16 2.23
CA SER A 335 10.26 0.67 2.00
C SER A 335 9.84 0.43 0.54
N LEU A 336 8.59 0.01 0.31
CA LEU A 336 8.08 -0.26 -1.04
C LEU A 336 8.18 0.98 -1.95
N THR A 337 8.03 2.17 -1.37
CA THR A 337 8.20 3.46 -2.04
C THR A 337 9.66 3.75 -2.43
N ALA A 338 10.64 3.38 -1.60
CA ALA A 338 12.06 3.49 -1.92
C ALA A 338 12.51 2.43 -2.94
N GLY A 339 11.88 1.25 -2.94
CA GLY A 339 12.13 0.21 -3.94
C GLY A 339 11.80 0.61 -5.39
N GLY A 340 11.01 1.68 -5.58
CA GLY A 340 10.67 2.21 -6.90
C GLY A 340 11.82 2.90 -7.65
N THR A 341 12.92 3.25 -6.97
CA THR A 341 13.93 4.21 -7.49
C THR A 341 15.10 3.61 -8.27
N GLY A 342 14.99 2.39 -8.82
CA GLY A 342 16.04 1.88 -9.70
C GLY A 342 17.15 1.06 -9.02
N LEU A 343 16.98 0.62 -7.77
CA LEU A 343 18.04 -0.03 -6.99
C LEU A 343 18.48 -1.40 -7.56
N ASN A 344 19.75 -1.76 -7.34
CA ASN A 344 20.33 -3.05 -7.71
C ASN A 344 20.69 -3.84 -6.45
N LEU A 345 19.89 -4.86 -6.10
CA LEU A 345 20.00 -5.62 -4.84
C LEU A 345 20.33 -7.09 -5.12
N ILE A 346 21.24 -7.34 -6.07
CA ILE A 346 21.64 -8.68 -6.52
C ILE A 346 22.39 -9.51 -5.47
N GLY A 347 22.95 -8.88 -4.44
CA GLY A 347 23.56 -9.62 -3.33
C GLY A 347 22.53 -10.33 -2.44
N GLY A 348 21.26 -9.91 -2.50
CA GLY A 348 20.15 -10.61 -1.86
C GLY A 348 19.66 -11.77 -2.70
N ASN A 349 19.25 -12.85 -2.05
CA ASN A 349 18.63 -14.01 -2.72
C ASN A 349 17.27 -14.39 -2.12
N HIS A 350 16.92 -13.83 -0.95
CA HIS A 350 15.58 -13.94 -0.39
C HIS A 350 14.89 -12.57 -0.38
N LEU A 351 13.60 -12.55 -0.71
CA LEU A 351 12.75 -11.38 -0.65
C LEU A 351 11.50 -11.70 0.17
N LEU A 352 11.34 -11.01 1.29
CA LEU A 352 10.19 -11.16 2.18
C LEU A 352 9.25 -9.98 1.98
N MET A 353 8.07 -10.23 1.42
CA MET A 353 7.04 -9.21 1.26
C MET A 353 6.07 -9.29 2.43
N VAL A 354 6.24 -8.41 3.41
CA VAL A 354 5.47 -8.47 4.67
C VAL A 354 4.01 -8.06 4.45
N ASP A 355 3.76 -7.24 3.42
CA ASP A 355 2.43 -6.77 3.08
C ASP A 355 2.19 -6.63 1.59
N VAL A 356 0.93 -6.85 1.22
CA VAL A 356 0.42 -6.79 -0.14
C VAL A 356 0.01 -5.35 -0.44
N HIS A 357 0.32 -4.84 -1.62
CA HIS A 357 -0.05 -3.51 -2.09
C HIS A 357 -1.16 -3.56 -3.14
N TRP A 358 -2.00 -2.52 -3.22
CA TRP A 358 -3.10 -2.44 -4.19
C TRP A 358 -2.66 -2.51 -5.66
N ASN A 359 -1.42 -2.14 -5.92
CA ASN A 359 -0.81 -2.12 -7.24
C ASN A 359 0.23 -3.25 -7.35
N PRO A 360 -0.09 -4.35 -8.04
CA PRO A 360 0.81 -5.51 -8.16
C PRO A 360 2.07 -5.21 -8.96
N GLN A 361 2.08 -4.16 -9.79
CA GLN A 361 3.26 -3.75 -10.54
C GLN A 361 4.35 -3.17 -9.62
N LEU A 362 3.99 -2.54 -8.50
CA LEU A 362 4.98 -2.09 -7.51
C LEU A 362 5.64 -3.27 -6.81
N GLU A 363 4.87 -4.31 -6.49
CA GLU A 363 5.39 -5.56 -5.94
C GLU A 363 6.34 -6.26 -6.90
N ALA A 364 5.93 -6.42 -8.17
CA ALA A 364 6.77 -7.00 -9.20
C ALA A 364 8.06 -6.20 -9.41
N GLN A 365 7.97 -4.86 -9.36
CA GLN A 365 9.13 -3.99 -9.48
C GLN A 365 10.08 -4.15 -8.29
N ALA A 366 9.57 -4.33 -7.06
CA ALA A 366 10.39 -4.63 -5.89
C ALA A 366 11.07 -6.00 -6.03
N CYS A 367 10.35 -7.01 -6.53
CA CYS A 367 10.92 -8.33 -6.83
C CYS A 367 12.06 -8.25 -7.85
N ASP A 368 11.90 -7.45 -8.90
CA ASP A 368 12.88 -7.24 -9.95
C ASP A 368 14.13 -6.43 -9.50
N ARG A 369 14.16 -5.96 -8.25
CA ARG A 369 15.39 -5.40 -7.63
C ARG A 369 16.37 -6.47 -7.21
N VAL A 370 15.85 -7.64 -6.83
CA VAL A 370 16.62 -8.81 -6.38
C VAL A 370 16.76 -9.82 -7.52
N TYR A 371 15.64 -10.13 -8.20
CA TYR A 371 15.62 -11.00 -9.37
C TYR A 371 15.97 -10.23 -10.63
N ARG A 372 17.26 -9.99 -10.85
CA ARG A 372 17.79 -9.21 -11.97
C ARG A 372 19.03 -9.86 -12.57
N VAL A 373 19.40 -9.42 -13.79
CA VAL A 373 20.67 -9.77 -14.41
C VAL A 373 21.81 -9.45 -13.44
N GLY A 374 22.75 -10.38 -13.29
CA GLY A 374 23.81 -10.33 -12.28
C GLY A 374 23.50 -11.15 -11.02
N GLN A 375 22.30 -11.71 -10.90
CA GLN A 375 21.97 -12.66 -9.85
C GLN A 375 22.57 -14.04 -10.14
N GLU A 376 23.41 -14.52 -9.23
CA GLU A 376 24.10 -15.81 -9.35
C GLU A 376 23.43 -16.92 -8.54
N LYS A 377 22.57 -16.57 -7.58
CA LYS A 377 21.86 -17.50 -6.70
C LYS A 377 20.39 -17.67 -7.10
N GLU A 378 19.79 -18.77 -6.65
CA GLU A 378 18.34 -18.95 -6.76
C GLU A 378 17.61 -17.93 -5.88
N VAL A 379 16.52 -17.36 -6.41
CA VAL A 379 15.77 -16.31 -5.71
C VAL A 379 14.49 -16.86 -5.11
N PHE A 380 14.32 -16.67 -3.81
CA PHE A 380 13.13 -17.06 -3.06
C PHE A 380 12.31 -15.82 -2.68
N ILE A 381 11.04 -15.80 -3.08
CA ILE A 381 10.10 -14.73 -2.75
C ILE A 381 9.06 -15.30 -1.79
N TYR A 382 8.90 -14.67 -0.64
CA TYR A 382 7.92 -15.04 0.37
C TYR A 382 6.87 -13.95 0.46
N LYS A 383 5.60 -14.34 0.46
CA LYS A 383 4.45 -13.44 0.56
C LYS A 383 3.56 -13.82 1.74
#